data_AF-A0A2E5Y0V3-F1
#
_entry.id   AF-A0A2E5Y0V3-F1
#
_cell.length_a   1.000
_cell.length_b   1.000
_cell.length_c   1.000
_cell.angle_alpha   90.00
_cell.angle_beta   90.00
_cell.angle_gamma   90.00
#
_symmetry.space_group_name_H-M   'P 1'
#
loop_
_entity.id
_entity.type
_entity.pdbx_description
1 polymer ?
#
loop_
_entity_poly.entity_id
_entity_poly.type
_entity_poly.pdbx_seq_one_letter_code
_entity_poly.pdbx_strand_id
1 'polypeptide(L)' 'MIKKHFLEILRWGLRLHGVSHFIEVLSAIAEGAYITASIAFIFISIEILASFYIPKEHIHLKPLKSDLHDDCDEV' A
#
# COMPACT_ATOMS: atom_id res chain seq x y z
N MET A 1 11.99 -17.28 -7.14
CA MET A 1 11.16 -16.72 -8.25
C MET A 1 9.72 -16.41 -7.83
N ILE A 2 8.94 -17.35 -7.29
CA ILE A 2 7.52 -17.14 -6.89
C ILE A 2 7.32 -15.97 -5.92
N LYS A 3 8.19 -15.84 -4.89
CA LYS A 3 8.14 -14.72 -3.94
C LYS A 3 8.26 -13.34 -4.61
N LYS A 4 9.05 -13.22 -5.68
CA LYS A 4 9.26 -11.95 -6.38
C LYS A 4 8.00 -11.51 -7.13
N HIS A 5 7.37 -12.44 -7.87
CA HIS A 5 6.11 -12.17 -8.56
C HIS A 5 4.94 -11.93 -7.60
N PHE A 6 4.89 -12.64 -6.47
CA PHE A 6 3.87 -12.41 -5.46
C PHE A 6 3.96 -10.99 -4.85
N LEU A 7 5.16 -10.54 -4.48
CA LEU A 7 5.35 -9.18 -3.96
C LEU A 7 5.03 -8.11 -5.01
N GLU A 8 5.31 -8.39 -6.27
CA GLU A 8 5.01 -7.48 -7.38
C GLU A 8 3.50 -7.39 -7.64
N ILE A 9 2.77 -8.52 -7.59
CA ILE A 9 1.31 -8.57 -7.60
C ILE A 9 0.73 -7.83 -6.40
N LEU A 10 1.30 -8.00 -5.21
CA LEU A 10 0.83 -7.33 -4.00
C LEU A 10 0.99 -5.81 -4.10
N ARG A 11 2.11 -5.32 -4.64
CA ARG A 11 2.35 -3.89 -4.89
C ARG A 11 1.36 -3.32 -5.91
N TRP A 12 1.15 -4.01 -7.02
CA TRP A 12 0.17 -3.59 -8.03
C TRP A 12 -1.27 -3.66 -7.51
N GLY A 13 -1.60 -4.68 -6.73
CA GLY A 13 -2.88 -4.83 -6.05
C GLY A 13 -3.16 -3.68 -5.10
N LEU A 14 -2.18 -3.28 -4.27
CA LEU A 14 -2.32 -2.15 -3.35
C LEU A 14 -2.47 -0.82 -4.10
N ARG A 15 -1.79 -0.64 -5.23
CA ARG A 15 -1.98 0.56 -6.08
C ARG A 15 -3.37 0.62 -6.69
N LEU A 16 -3.85 -0.50 -7.25
CA LEU A 16 -5.18 -0.59 -7.84
C LEU A 16 -6.28 -0.43 -6.79
N HIS A 17 -6.07 -0.98 -5.59
CA HIS A 17 -6.96 -0.84 -4.45
C HIS A 17 -7.08 0.63 -4.01
N GLY A 18 -5.97 1.30 -3.74
CA GLY A 18 -5.97 2.72 -3.39
C GLY A 18 -6.61 3.61 -4.47
N VAL A 19 -6.37 3.33 -5.77
CA VAL A 19 -7.05 4.06 -6.86
C VAL A 19 -8.55 3.75 -6.89
N SER A 20 -8.98 2.51 -6.62
CA SER A 20 -10.40 2.15 -6.62
C SER A 20 -11.18 2.87 -5.52
N HIS A 21 -10.56 3.15 -4.37
CA HIS A 21 -11.18 3.90 -3.28
C HIS A 21 -11.44 5.38 -3.61
N PHE A 22 -10.85 5.94 -4.68
CA PHE A 22 -11.26 7.27 -5.15
C PHE A 22 -12.73 7.31 -5.58
N ILE A 23 -13.28 6.19 -6.05
CA ILE A 23 -14.72 6.10 -6.37
C ILE A 23 -15.54 6.35 -5.09
N GLU A 24 -15.12 5.82 -3.95
CA GLU A 24 -15.80 6.01 -2.67
C GLU A 24 -15.71 7.45 -2.18
N VAL A 25 -14.55 8.11 -2.35
CA VAL A 25 -14.39 9.54 -2.04
C VAL A 25 -15.33 10.38 -2.91
N LEU A 26 -15.39 10.11 -4.22
CA LEU A 26 -16.27 10.82 -5.14
C LEU A 26 -17.75 10.60 -4.82
N SER A 27 -18.15 9.36 -4.49
CA SER A 27 -19.51 9.04 -4.05
C SER A 27 -19.86 9.77 -2.75
N ALA A 28 -18.96 9.78 -1.76
CA ALA A 28 -19.18 10.48 -0.48
C ALA A 28 -19.30 12.00 -0.66
N ILE A 29 -18.53 12.59 -1.59
CA ILE A 29 -18.68 14.01 -1.95
C ILE A 29 -20.05 14.26 -2.60
N ALA A 30 -20.47 13.39 -3.52
CA ALA A 30 -21.76 13.51 -4.21
C ALA A 30 -22.95 13.39 -3.25
N GLU A 31 -22.82 12.57 -2.20
CA GLU A 31 -23.83 12.40 -1.15
C GLU A 31 -23.76 13.48 -0.04
N GLY A 32 -22.82 14.42 -0.12
CA GLY A 32 -22.63 15.47 0.90
C GLY A 32 -22.00 14.98 2.21
N ALA A 33 -21.49 13.75 2.24
CA ALA A 33 -20.84 13.13 3.38
C ALA A 33 -19.37 13.56 3.52
N TYR A 34 -19.12 14.86 3.72
CA TYR A 34 -17.77 15.44 3.67
C TYR A 34 -16.82 14.93 4.75
N ILE A 35 -17.31 14.59 5.95
CA ILE A 35 -16.47 14.00 7.01
C ILE A 35 -15.94 12.64 6.54
N THR A 36 -16.82 11.79 5.99
CA THR A 36 -16.47 10.48 5.44
C THR A 36 -15.51 10.63 4.26
N ALA A 37 -15.79 11.54 3.32
CA ALA A 37 -14.91 11.82 2.20
C ALA A 37 -13.50 12.25 2.64
N SER A 38 -13.41 13.07 3.70
CA SER A 38 -12.13 13.55 4.24
C SER A 38 -11.33 12.42 4.89
N ILE A 39 -11.99 11.58 5.70
CA ILE A 39 -11.35 10.42 6.32
C ILE A 39 -10.87 9.45 5.24
N ALA A 40 -11.73 9.09 4.30
CA ALA A 40 -11.39 8.19 3.19
C ALA A 40 -10.20 8.73 2.38
N PHE A 41 -10.21 10.03 2.05
CA PHE A 41 -9.11 10.66 1.32
C PHE A 41 -7.76 10.57 2.06
N ILE A 42 -7.74 10.74 3.39
CA ILE A 42 -6.53 10.59 4.20
C ILE A 42 -6.01 9.15 4.14
N PHE A 43 -6.88 8.15 4.35
CA PHE A 43 -6.48 6.75 4.34
C PHE A 43 -5.97 6.30 2.97
N ILE A 44 -6.63 6.70 1.89
CA ILE A 44 -6.18 6.40 0.52
C ILE A 44 -4.84 7.05 0.23
N SER A 45 -4.63 8.28 0.70
CA SER A 45 -3.34 8.96 0.55
C SER A 45 -2.22 8.20 1.26
N ILE A 46 -2.47 7.72 2.49
CA ILE A 46 -1.53 6.89 3.24
C ILE A 46 -1.27 5.56 2.52
N GLU A 47 -2.30 4.92 1.98
CA GLU A 47 -2.21 3.65 1.27
C GLU A 47 -1.36 3.77 -0.02
N ILE A 48 -1.62 4.81 -0.82
CA ILE A 48 -0.85 5.08 -2.03
C ILE A 48 0.61 5.38 -1.69
N LEU A 49 0.86 6.22 -0.67
CA LEU A 49 2.23 6.47 -0.19
C LEU A 49 2.90 5.17 0.26
N ALA A 50 2.22 4.35 1.06
CA ALA A 50 2.73 3.05 1.49
C ALA A 50 3.09 2.16 0.29
N SER A 51 2.28 2.16 -0.78
CA SER A 51 2.57 1.40 -2.00
C SER A 51 3.87 1.80 -2.71
N PHE A 52 4.33 3.04 -2.54
CA PHE A 52 5.64 3.51 -3.02
C PHE A 52 6.77 3.20 -2.06
N TYR A 53 6.50 3.24 -0.76
CA TYR A 53 7.48 2.97 0.30
C TYR A 53 7.67 1.48 0.61
N ILE A 54 6.90 0.56 0.02
CA ILE A 54 7.20 -0.88 0.11
C ILE A 54 8.56 -1.13 -0.56
N PRO A 55 9.60 -1.47 0.24
CA PRO A 55 10.98 -1.55 -0.24
C PRO A 55 11.16 -2.65 -1.27
N LYS A 56 12.07 -2.43 -2.24
CA LYS A 56 12.31 -3.32 -3.38
C LYS A 56 13.26 -4.48 -3.05
N GLU A 57 14.13 -4.31 -2.04
CA GLU A 57 15.06 -5.34 -1.56
C GLU A 57 14.39 -6.46 -0.75
N HIS A 58 15.21 -7.44 -0.36
CA HIS A 58 14.83 -8.67 0.35
C HIS A 58 14.20 -8.37 1.71
N ILE A 59 12.86 -8.29 1.75
CA ILE A 59 12.11 -8.15 3.00
C ILE A 59 12.18 -9.45 3.78
N HIS A 60 12.96 -9.48 4.86
CA HIS A 60 12.85 -10.53 5.87
C HIS A 60 11.61 -10.27 6.71
N LEU A 61 10.52 -10.96 6.36
CA LEU A 61 9.25 -10.91 7.07
C LEU A 61 9.41 -11.56 8.45
N LYS A 62 9.78 -10.76 9.46
CA LYS A 62 9.67 -11.11 10.87
C LYS A 62 8.30 -10.65 11.40
N PRO A 63 7.71 -11.37 12.36
CA PRO A 63 6.32 -11.15 12.81
C PRO A 63 6.04 -9.81 13.50
N LEU A 64 7.07 -9.06 13.92
CA LEU A 64 6.90 -7.78 14.65
C LEU A 64 7.41 -6.56 13.86
N LYS A 65 8.51 -6.71 13.12
CA LYS A 65 9.10 -5.65 12.28
C LYS A 65 10.01 -6.32 11.25
N SER A 66 9.78 -6.09 9.96
CA SER A 66 10.64 -6.63 8.92
C SER A 66 12.00 -5.92 8.91
N ASP A 67 13.08 -6.68 8.81
CA ASP A 67 14.41 -6.14 8.55
C ASP A 67 14.51 -5.74 7.08
N LEU A 68 15.08 -4.55 6.85
CA LEU A 68 15.40 -4.01 5.54
C LEU A 68 16.91 -3.90 5.47
N HIS A 69 17.53 -4.72 4.62
CA HIS A 69 18.96 -4.68 4.37
C HIS A 69 19.19 -4.60 2.86
N ASP A 70 20.13 -3.74 2.45
CA ASP A 70 20.49 -3.52 1.04
C ASP A 70 21.28 -4.70 0.46
N ASP A 71 22.07 -5.38 1.30
CA ASP A 71 22.77 -6.62 0.99
C ASP A 71 22.44 -7.69 2.04
N CYS A 72 22.26 -8.94 1.60
CA CYS A 72 22.17 -10.07 2.51
C CYS A 72 23.56 -10.31 3.11
N ASP A 73 23.71 -10.16 4.42
CA ASP A 73 24.86 -10.76 5.10
C ASP A 73 24.82 -12.28 4.85
N GLU A 74 25.84 -12.80 4.17
CA GLU A 74 26.05 -14.24 4.06
C GLU A 74 26.32 -14.79 5.48
N VAL A 75 25.29 -15.39 6.08
CA VAL A 75 25.42 -16.23 7.27
C VAL A 75 25.37 -17.69 6.84
#